data_AF-A0A2P4XVE0-F1
#
_entry.id   AF-A0A2P4XVE0-F1
#
_cell.length_a   1.000
_cell.length_b   1.000
_cell.length_c   1.000
_cell.angle_alpha   90.00
_cell.angle_beta   90.00
_cell.angle_gamma   90.00
#
_symmetry.space_group_name_H-M   'P 1'
#
loop_
_entity.id
_entity.type
_entity.pdbx_description
1 polymer ?
#
loop_
_entity_poly.entity_id
_entity_poly.type
_entity_poly.pdbx_seq_one_letter_code
_entity_poly.pdbx_strand_id
1 'polypeptide(L)'
;MTMDVGTVSCDFERGLINAVGDQFPEADIIGCLFHFKQAVRRKMQKLHIPAEEVTGMMLRGFLDSLTVIPHDRIDPHGINYVIG
;
A
#
# COMPACT_ATOMS: atom_id res chain seq x y z
N MET A 1 9.24 5.32 -0.82
CA MET A 1 9.71 5.27 -2.23
C MET A 1 10.35 6.61 -2.53
N THR A 2 11.61 6.64 -2.94
CA THR A 2 12.30 7.90 -3.24
C THR A 2 12.08 8.19 -4.71
N MET A 3 11.47 9.33 -4.97
CA MET A 3 11.19 9.82 -6.30
C MET A 3 12.46 10.40 -6.93
N ASP A 4 12.80 9.97 -8.15
CA ASP A 4 13.82 10.60 -9.01
C ASP A 4 13.29 11.93 -9.58
N VAL A 5 14.15 12.74 -10.22
CA VAL A 5 13.74 14.01 -10.87
C VAL A 5 12.68 13.76 -11.97
N GLY A 6 12.54 12.51 -12.42
CA GLY A 6 11.39 11.96 -13.13
C GLY A 6 10.71 10.84 -12.33
N THR A 7 10.05 11.15 -11.22
CA THR A 7 9.19 10.18 -10.55
C THR A 7 8.09 10.95 -9.84
N VAL A 8 6.87 10.41 -9.87
CA VAL A 8 5.75 11.07 -9.22
C VAL A 8 4.95 10.11 -8.34
N SER A 9 4.78 10.57 -7.10
CA SER A 9 3.91 9.97 -6.12
C SER A 9 2.62 10.74 -6.04
N CYS A 10 1.53 10.02 -6.16
CA CYS A 10 0.18 10.51 -5.90
C CYS A 10 -0.53 9.52 -4.98
N ASP A 11 -1.67 9.91 -4.42
CA ASP A 11 -2.65 8.89 -4.08
C ASP A 11 -2.83 7.98 -5.32
N PHE A 12 -3.23 6.73 -5.16
CA PHE A 12 -3.51 5.86 -6.33
C PHE A 12 -4.76 6.39 -7.10
N GLU A 13 -5.11 7.66 -6.98
CA GLU A 13 -6.11 8.32 -7.80
C GLU A 13 -5.58 8.53 -9.21
N ARG A 14 -6.24 7.86 -10.15
CA ARG A 14 -5.80 7.75 -11.55
C ARG A 14 -5.76 9.07 -12.33
N GLY A 15 -6.57 10.06 -11.96
CA GLY A 15 -6.50 11.39 -12.58
C GLY A 15 -5.20 12.11 -12.22
N LEU A 16 -4.75 11.93 -10.98
CA LEU A 16 -3.47 12.45 -10.50
C LEU A 16 -2.30 11.66 -11.10
N ILE A 17 -2.45 10.34 -11.32
CA ILE A 17 -1.49 9.49 -12.08
C ILE A 17 -1.35 9.96 -13.55
N ASN A 18 -2.45 10.14 -14.29
CA ASN A 18 -2.40 10.43 -15.74
C ASN A 18 -1.91 11.85 -16.07
N ALA A 19 -2.36 12.86 -15.31
CA ALA A 19 -1.91 14.24 -15.53
C ALA A 19 -0.40 14.38 -15.28
N VAL A 20 0.11 13.61 -14.33
CA VAL A 20 1.52 13.47 -14.02
C VAL A 20 2.29 12.76 -15.14
N GLY A 21 1.71 11.73 -15.75
CA GLY A 21 2.30 11.03 -16.90
C GLY A 21 2.35 11.88 -18.17
N ASP A 22 1.35 12.74 -18.43
CA ASP A 22 1.34 13.65 -19.59
C ASP A 22 2.34 14.80 -19.45
N GLN A 23 2.53 15.29 -18.21
CA GLN A 23 3.47 16.39 -17.92
C GLN A 23 4.91 15.91 -17.71
N PHE A 24 5.09 14.69 -17.21
CA PHE A 24 6.41 14.09 -16.95
C PHE A 24 6.44 12.64 -17.51
N PRO A 25 6.46 12.43 -18.83
CA PRO A 25 6.35 11.11 -19.47
C PRO A 25 7.51 10.14 -19.18
N GLU A 26 8.66 10.65 -18.75
CA GLU A 26 9.80 9.85 -18.30
C GLU A 26 9.68 9.47 -16.80
N ALA A 27 8.58 9.86 -16.14
CA ALA A 27 8.45 9.69 -14.69
C ALA A 27 7.80 8.38 -14.26
N ASP A 28 8.44 7.67 -13.32
CA ASP A 28 7.87 6.48 -12.70
C ASP A 28 6.71 6.85 -11.76
N ILE A 29 5.53 6.22 -11.92
CA ILE A 29 4.34 6.49 -11.09
C ILE A 29 4.07 5.37 -10.09
N ILE A 30 3.88 5.81 -8.84
CA ILE A 30 3.77 4.99 -7.63
C ILE A 30 2.51 5.44 -6.89
N GLY A 31 1.70 4.54 -6.28
CA GLY A 31 0.46 5.02 -5.66
C GLY A 31 0.03 4.51 -4.27
N CYS A 32 -1.18 4.97 -3.90
CA CYS A 32 -1.93 4.96 -2.61
C CYS A 32 -1.79 3.79 -1.63
N LEU A 33 -2.30 4.06 -0.44
CA LEU A 33 -2.68 3.03 0.51
C LEU A 33 -3.90 2.16 0.10
N PHE A 34 -4.90 2.74 -0.57
CA PHE A 34 -6.17 2.04 -0.86
C PHE A 34 -6.04 0.80 -1.76
N HIS A 35 -5.35 0.89 -2.91
CA HIS A 35 -5.20 -0.29 -3.78
C HIS A 35 -4.25 -1.34 -3.21
N PHE A 36 -3.31 -0.93 -2.36
CA PHE A 36 -2.48 -1.87 -1.62
C PHE A 36 -3.35 -2.71 -0.68
N LYS A 37 -4.20 -2.06 0.12
CA LYS A 37 -5.17 -2.77 0.99
C LYS A 37 -6.09 -3.70 0.19
N GLN A 38 -6.61 -3.28 -0.96
CA GLN A 38 -7.42 -4.15 -1.84
C GLN A 38 -6.64 -5.35 -2.43
N ALA A 39 -5.40 -5.15 -2.84
CA ALA A 39 -4.57 -6.24 -3.37
C ALA A 39 -4.32 -7.31 -2.31
N VAL A 40 -3.98 -6.88 -1.09
CA VAL A 40 -3.79 -7.78 0.06
C VAL A 40 -5.09 -8.49 0.41
N ARG A 41 -6.23 -7.79 0.48
CA ARG A 41 -7.56 -8.40 0.71
C ARG A 41 -7.85 -9.56 -0.26
N ARG A 42 -7.69 -9.32 -1.56
CA ARG A 42 -7.93 -10.35 -2.60
C ARG A 42 -7.00 -11.55 -2.43
N LYS A 43 -5.75 -11.33 -2.03
CA LYS A 43 -4.80 -12.41 -1.80
C LYS A 43 -5.20 -13.24 -0.59
N MET A 44 -5.57 -12.61 0.53
CA MET A 44 -6.04 -13.30 1.74
C MET A 44 -7.29 -14.15 1.48
N GLN A 45 -8.24 -13.64 0.70
CA GLN A 45 -9.44 -14.40 0.31
C GLN A 45 -9.10 -15.64 -0.53
N LYS A 46 -8.16 -15.53 -1.48
CA LYS A 46 -7.68 -16.69 -2.28
C LYS A 46 -6.98 -17.74 -1.42
N LEU A 47 -6.39 -17.33 -0.29
CA LEU A 47 -5.76 -18.21 0.68
C LEU A 47 -6.76 -18.80 1.69
N HIS A 48 -8.06 -18.50 1.53
CA HIS A 48 -9.12 -18.95 2.42
C HIS A 48 -8.93 -18.51 3.89
N ILE A 49 -8.28 -17.36 4.11
CA ILE A 49 -8.20 -16.73 5.43
C ILE A 49 -9.63 -16.36 5.88
N PRO A 50 -10.00 -16.61 7.15
CA PRO A 50 -11.32 -16.30 7.68
C PRO A 50 -11.73 -14.84 7.42
N ALA A 51 -13.01 -14.64 7.09
CA ALA A 51 -13.54 -13.32 6.74
C ALA A 51 -13.38 -12.30 7.88
N GLU A 52 -13.43 -12.75 9.13
CA GLU A 52 -13.16 -11.93 10.31
C GLU A 52 -11.74 -11.39 10.32
N GLU A 53 -10.73 -12.24 10.15
CA GLU A 53 -9.32 -11.85 10.08
C GLU A 53 -9.05 -10.91 8.91
N VAL A 54 -9.63 -11.20 7.73
CA VAL A 54 -9.55 -10.32 6.56
C VAL A 54 -10.12 -8.94 6.87
N THR A 55 -11.24 -8.88 7.59
CA THR A 55 -11.89 -7.62 7.97
C THR A 55 -11.04 -6.85 8.98
N GLY A 56 -10.49 -7.54 9.98
CA GLY A 56 -9.54 -6.98 10.94
C GLY A 56 -8.34 -6.33 10.26
N MET A 57 -7.73 -7.01 9.28
CA MET A 57 -6.59 -6.47 8.52
C MET A 57 -6.91 -5.21 7.70
N MET A 58 -8.18 -4.99 7.35
CA MET A 58 -8.59 -3.77 6.63
C MET A 58 -8.78 -2.57 7.55
N LEU A 59 -8.93 -2.77 8.87
CA LEU A 59 -9.08 -1.70 9.84
C LEU A 59 -7.87 -0.77 9.85
N ARG A 60 -8.06 0.40 10.43
CA ARG A 60 -6.98 1.36 10.66
C ARG A 60 -6.00 0.77 11.67
N GLY A 61 -4.70 0.96 11.45
CA GLY A 61 -3.65 0.43 12.31
C GLY A 61 -3.17 -0.98 11.95
N PHE A 62 -3.65 -1.56 10.84
CA PHE A 62 -3.21 -2.86 10.34
C PHE A 62 -2.40 -2.71 9.05
N LEU A 63 -2.98 -2.96 7.88
CA LEU A 63 -2.23 -2.86 6.61
C LEU A 63 -1.78 -1.43 6.27
N ASP A 64 -2.46 -0.41 6.82
CA ASP A 64 -2.00 0.97 6.75
C ASP A 64 -0.79 1.23 7.63
N SER A 65 -0.62 0.49 8.73
CA SER A 65 0.61 0.54 9.52
C SER A 65 1.82 0.14 8.67
N LEU A 66 1.66 -0.73 7.67
CA LEU A 66 2.76 -1.08 6.76
C LEU A 66 3.25 0.10 5.90
N THR A 67 2.46 1.16 5.76
CA THR A 67 2.90 2.39 5.07
C THR A 67 3.75 3.31 5.95
N VAL A 68 3.80 3.04 7.26
CA VAL A 68 4.58 3.80 8.26
C VAL A 68 5.61 2.94 9.00
N ILE A 69 5.51 1.61 8.94
CA ILE A 69 6.51 0.68 9.50
C ILE A 69 7.72 0.62 8.57
N PRO A 70 8.95 0.84 9.10
CA PRO A 70 10.18 0.72 8.31
C PRO A 70 10.35 -0.67 7.69
N HIS A 71 10.83 -0.73 6.44
CA HIS A 71 10.91 -1.98 5.67
C HIS A 71 11.77 -3.07 6.35
N ASP A 72 12.81 -2.69 7.10
CA ASP A 72 13.70 -3.57 7.90
C ASP A 72 13.07 -4.08 9.21
N ARG A 73 11.89 -3.57 9.57
CA ARG A 73 11.10 -4.00 10.73
C ARG A 73 9.90 -4.87 10.34
N ILE A 74 9.63 -5.02 9.04
CA ILE A 74 8.52 -5.82 8.52
C ILE A 74 8.79 -7.32 8.67
N ASP A 75 10.02 -7.77 8.42
CA ASP A 75 10.47 -9.17 8.60
C ASP A 75 11.73 -9.17 9.50
N PRO A 76 11.79 -9.90 10.63
CA PRO A 76 10.80 -10.84 11.20
C PRO A 76 9.82 -10.22 12.21
N HIS A 77 9.88 -8.91 12.46
CA HIS A 77 9.23 -8.27 13.61
C HIS A 77 7.90 -7.58 13.31
N GLY A 78 7.43 -7.56 12.05
CA GLY A 78 6.29 -6.75 11.61
C GLY A 78 4.97 -7.06 12.33
N ILE A 79 4.86 -8.26 12.92
CA ILE A 79 3.71 -8.73 13.68
C ILE A 79 3.57 -8.01 15.03
N ASN A 80 4.67 -7.59 15.67
CA ASN A 80 4.64 -6.96 17.01
C ASN A 80 4.05 -5.54 17.02
N TYR A 81 3.83 -4.94 15.84
CA TYR A 81 3.30 -3.59 15.67
C TYR A 81 1.82 -3.57 15.26
N VAL A 82 1.20 -4.74 15.11
CA VAL A 82 -0.23 -4.88 14.94
C VAL A 82 -0.87 -4.72 16.31
N ILE A 83 -1.46 -3.55 16.57
CA ILE A 83 -2.14 -3.28 17.85
C ILE A 83 -3.39 -4.15 17.89
N GLY A 84 -3.45 -5.08 18.85
CA GLY A 84 -4.65 -5.84 19.20
C GLY A 84 -5.67 -4.97 19.92
#